data_AF-A0A318N0N2-F1
#
_entry.id   AF-A0A318N0N2-F1
#
_cell.length_a   1.000
_cell.length_b   1.000
_cell.length_c   1.000
_cell.angle_alpha   90.00
_cell.angle_beta   90.00
_cell.angle_gamma   90.00
#
_symmetry.space_group_name_H-M   'P 1'
#
loop_
_entity.id
_entity.type
_entity.pdbx_description
1 polymer ?
#
loop_
_entity_poly.entity_id
_entity_poly.type
_entity_poly.pdbx_seq_one_letter_code
_entity_poly.pdbx_strand_id
1 'polypeptide(L)'
;MIVALLLSGGIIFCQEMGWLNQLTDQFVRQKIDWSNNQSVIKYLKQTITDKNLTEIPLRCLIPVINNDDGSTILNVEIHEKHNQECLNTRKNFPTIFTFRVNRQNGSIQIDKNTPNHFYPLH
;
A
#
# COMPACT_ATOMS: atom_id res chain seq x y z
N MET A 1 37.36 10.29 -49.27
CA MET A 1 37.35 9.87 -47.86
C MET A 1 36.10 10.42 -47.22
N ILE A 2 35.10 9.57 -47.03
CA ILE A 2 33.72 9.92 -46.63
C ILE A 2 33.43 9.16 -45.32
N VAL A 3 33.10 9.93 -44.27
CA VAL A 3 32.21 9.62 -43.12
C VAL A 3 32.64 8.44 -42.25
N ALA A 4 33.38 8.64 -41.16
CA ALA A 4 32.92 9.09 -39.83
C ALA A 4 31.93 8.12 -39.14
N LEU A 5 32.50 7.22 -38.33
CA LEU A 5 32.03 6.69 -37.03
C LEU A 5 30.53 6.90 -36.69
N LEU A 6 29.71 5.86 -36.91
CA LEU A 6 28.40 5.70 -36.28
C LEU A 6 28.15 4.23 -35.93
N LEU A 7 28.92 3.69 -34.98
CA LEU A 7 28.61 2.43 -34.29
C LEU A 7 28.62 2.65 -32.77
N SER A 8 27.84 3.63 -32.32
CA SER A 8 27.55 3.85 -30.91
C SER A 8 26.13 4.36 -30.73
N GLY A 9 25.14 3.53 -31.09
CA GLY A 9 23.74 3.71 -30.72
C GLY A 9 23.12 2.33 -30.47
N GLY A 10 22.46 2.03 -29.36
CA GLY A 10 22.18 2.84 -28.19
C GLY A 10 22.15 1.96 -26.94
N ILE A 11 22.78 2.45 -25.88
CA ILE A 11 22.38 2.10 -24.53
C ILE A 11 21.16 2.97 -24.28
N ILE A 12 19.97 2.45 -24.57
CA ILE A 12 18.72 3.09 -24.14
C ILE A 12 18.73 2.98 -22.62
N PHE A 13 19.15 4.06 -21.98
CA PHE A 13 18.93 4.31 -20.56
C PHE A 13 17.41 4.27 -20.33
N CYS A 14 16.89 3.15 -19.83
CA CYS A 14 15.53 3.09 -19.28
C CYS A 14 15.52 3.82 -17.92
N GLN A 15 15.69 5.14 -17.96
CA GLN A 15 15.29 6.00 -16.86
C GLN A 15 13.94 6.62 -17.25
N GLU A 16 13.01 6.56 -16.30
CA GLU A 16 11.65 7.15 -16.33
C GLU A 16 10.51 6.31 -16.95
N MET A 17 10.21 5.18 -16.31
CA MET A 17 8.88 4.53 -16.40
C MET A 17 7.92 5.01 -15.28
N GLY A 18 7.98 6.28 -14.90
CA GLY A 18 7.10 6.84 -13.86
C GLY A 18 5.61 6.82 -14.23
N TRP A 19 5.31 7.05 -15.52
CA TRP A 19 3.94 7.05 -16.05
C TRP A 19 3.32 5.64 -16.13
N LEU A 20 4.15 4.61 -16.37
CA LEU A 20 3.70 3.21 -16.38
C LEU A 20 3.25 2.77 -14.99
N ASN A 21 3.97 3.17 -13.94
CA ASN A 21 3.60 2.86 -12.56
C ASN A 21 2.25 3.48 -12.18
N GLN A 22 1.99 4.74 -12.60
CA GLN A 22 0.73 5.43 -12.32
C GLN A 22 -0.48 4.78 -13.02
N LEU A 23 -0.33 4.37 -14.28
CA LEU A 23 -1.39 3.67 -14.99
C LEU A 23 -1.68 2.31 -14.34
N THR A 24 -0.63 1.58 -13.98
CA THR A 24 -0.76 0.25 -13.37
C THR A 24 -1.53 0.35 -12.05
N ASP A 25 -1.21 1.31 -11.19
CA ASP A 25 -1.91 1.55 -9.93
C ASP A 25 -3.39 1.90 -10.14
N GLN A 26 -3.71 2.74 -11.15
CA GLN A 26 -5.10 3.07 -11.48
C GLN A 26 -5.89 1.86 -12.00
N PHE A 27 -5.31 1.06 -12.89
CA PHE A 27 -5.97 -0.14 -13.41
C PHE A 27 -6.20 -1.20 -12.35
N VAL A 28 -5.26 -1.38 -11.42
CA VAL A 28 -5.45 -2.31 -10.29
C VAL A 28 -6.58 -1.80 -9.40
N ARG A 29 -6.61 -0.50 -9.05
CA ARG A 29 -7.68 0.09 -8.20
C ARG A 29 -9.07 -0.05 -8.82
N GLN A 30 -9.21 0.05 -10.14
CA GLN A 30 -10.52 -0.14 -10.81
C GLN A 30 -11.03 -1.59 -10.79
N LYS A 31 -10.14 -2.58 -10.58
CA LYS A 31 -10.51 -4.00 -10.49
C LYS A 31 -10.85 -4.45 -9.06
N ILE A 32 -10.57 -3.62 -8.06
CA ILE A 32 -10.89 -3.93 -6.68
C ILE A 32 -12.37 -3.64 -6.43
N ASP A 33 -13.08 -4.64 -5.90
CA ASP A 33 -14.39 -4.43 -5.31
C ASP A 33 -14.22 -3.75 -3.95
N TRP A 34 -14.29 -2.43 -3.93
CA TRP A 34 -14.13 -1.61 -2.72
C TRP A 34 -15.29 -1.76 -1.72
N SER A 35 -16.42 -2.33 -2.13
CA SER A 35 -17.53 -2.64 -1.23
C SER A 35 -17.25 -3.88 -0.38
N ASN A 36 -16.36 -4.76 -0.85
CA ASN A 36 -16.02 -6.00 -0.18
C ASN A 36 -14.77 -5.85 0.69
N ASN A 37 -14.96 -6.00 2.01
CA ASN A 37 -13.88 -5.90 2.99
C ASN A 37 -12.69 -6.84 2.74
N GLN A 38 -12.94 -8.06 2.28
CA GLN A 38 -11.87 -9.02 1.99
C GLN A 38 -11.01 -8.54 0.83
N SER A 39 -11.62 -7.97 -0.21
CA SER A 39 -10.92 -7.38 -1.36
C SER A 39 -10.07 -6.18 -0.92
N VAL A 40 -10.62 -5.29 -0.10
CA VAL A 40 -9.90 -4.14 0.44
C VAL A 40 -8.72 -4.58 1.31
N ILE A 41 -8.94 -5.50 2.27
CA ILE A 41 -7.88 -6.00 3.14
C ILE A 41 -6.76 -6.66 2.32
N LYS A 42 -7.10 -7.46 1.31
CA LYS A 42 -6.12 -8.09 0.42
C LYS A 42 -5.28 -7.04 -0.31
N TYR A 43 -5.92 -6.02 -0.86
CA TYR A 43 -5.24 -4.91 -1.52
C TYR A 43 -4.32 -4.13 -0.56
N LEU A 44 -4.79 -3.83 0.65
CA LEU A 44 -3.99 -3.13 1.66
C LEU A 44 -2.77 -3.95 2.10
N LYS A 45 -2.90 -5.27 2.27
CA LYS A 45 -1.75 -6.14 2.56
C LYS A 45 -0.71 -6.10 1.45
N GLN A 46 -1.14 -6.17 0.19
CA GLN A 46 -0.24 -6.03 -0.95
C GLN A 46 0.46 -4.66 -0.94
N THR A 47 -0.32 -3.60 -0.70
CA THR A 47 0.18 -2.22 -0.61
C THR A 47 1.23 -2.03 0.49
N ILE A 48 1.05 -2.67 1.66
CA ILE A 48 2.05 -2.66 2.74
C ILE A 48 3.40 -3.19 2.25
N THR A 49 3.39 -4.29 1.51
CA THR A 49 4.60 -4.89 0.94
C THR A 49 5.19 -4.03 -0.17
N ASP A 50 4.38 -3.64 -1.15
CA ASP A 50 4.86 -2.94 -2.35
C ASP A 50 5.47 -1.58 -2.01
N LYS A 51 4.92 -0.88 -1.01
CA LYS A 51 5.41 0.44 -0.56
C LYS A 51 6.31 0.37 0.68
N ASN A 52 6.71 -0.83 1.11
CA ASN A 52 7.55 -1.07 2.28
C ASN A 52 7.10 -0.27 3.52
N LEU A 53 5.80 -0.35 3.85
CA LEU A 53 5.19 0.49 4.88
C LEU A 53 5.59 0.07 6.31
N THR A 54 6.14 -1.11 6.51
CA THR A 54 6.70 -1.55 7.80
C THR A 54 7.70 -2.68 7.56
N GLU A 55 8.66 -2.83 8.48
CA GLU A 55 9.60 -3.95 8.49
C GLU A 55 8.99 -5.23 9.11
N ILE A 56 7.83 -5.08 9.76
CA ILE A 56 7.12 -6.20 10.39
C ILE A 56 6.59 -7.13 9.28
N PRO A 57 6.85 -8.45 9.35
CA PRO A 57 6.35 -9.41 8.36
C PRO A 57 4.82 -9.38 8.26
N LEU A 58 4.26 -9.49 7.05
CA LEU A 58 2.81 -9.48 6.82
C LEU A 58 2.03 -10.48 7.69
N ARG A 59 2.61 -11.66 7.99
CA ARG A 59 1.99 -12.69 8.86
C ARG A 59 1.79 -12.21 10.31
N CYS A 60 2.55 -11.19 10.70
CA CYS A 60 2.52 -10.55 12.01
C CYS A 60 1.63 -9.31 12.02
N LEU A 61 0.96 -8.98 10.91
CA LEU A 61 0.05 -7.84 10.83
C LEU A 61 -1.40 -8.31 10.85
N ILE A 62 -2.19 -7.68 11.70
CA ILE A 62 -3.61 -7.95 11.86
C ILE A 62 -4.37 -6.69 11.42
N PRO A 63 -5.02 -6.71 10.24
CA PRO A 63 -5.94 -5.66 9.84
C PRO A 63 -7.25 -5.79 10.61
N VAL A 64 -7.69 -4.70 11.22
CA VAL A 64 -8.95 -4.59 11.95
C VAL A 64 -9.76 -3.48 11.31
N ILE A 65 -10.99 -3.81 10.89
CA ILE A 65 -11.93 -2.83 10.38
C ILE A 65 -12.67 -2.23 11.57
N ASN A 66 -12.59 -0.91 11.73
CA ASN A 66 -13.28 -0.21 12.80
C ASN A 66 -14.57 0.41 12.24
N ASN A 67 -15.72 0.03 12.82
CA ASN A 67 -17.07 0.49 12.43
C ASN A 67 -17.40 0.34 10.94
N ASP A 68 -17.63 -0.89 10.48
CA ASP A 68 -18.21 -1.12 9.15
C ASP A 68 -19.73 -0.90 9.17
N ASP A 69 -20.13 0.38 9.14
CA ASP A 69 -21.51 0.84 9.06
C ASP A 69 -22.03 0.94 7.61
N GLY A 70 -21.25 0.44 6.65
CA GLY A 70 -21.53 0.63 5.22
C GLY A 70 -21.23 2.05 4.72
N SER A 71 -20.56 2.89 5.52
CA SER A 71 -20.16 4.21 5.07
C SER A 71 -19.16 4.17 3.92
N THR A 72 -19.11 5.30 3.20
CA THR A 72 -18.14 5.55 2.13
C THR A 72 -16.69 5.48 2.60
N ILE A 73 -16.43 5.78 3.87
CA ILE A 73 -15.07 5.86 4.43
C ILE A 73 -14.84 4.69 5.37
N LEU A 74 -13.96 3.78 4.97
CA LEU A 74 -13.55 2.64 5.75
C LEU A 74 -12.21 2.92 6.44
N ASN A 75 -12.18 2.87 7.78
CA ASN A 75 -10.93 2.91 8.53
C ASN A 75 -10.46 1.48 8.85
N VAL A 76 -9.23 1.17 8.47
CA VAL A 76 -8.60 -0.13 8.69
C VAL A 76 -7.35 0.06 9.53
N GLU A 77 -7.41 -0.34 10.79
CA GLU A 77 -6.27 -0.30 11.70
C GLU A 77 -5.36 -1.50 11.45
N ILE A 78 -4.06 -1.26 11.39
CA ILE A 78 -3.05 -2.31 11.24
C ILE A 78 -2.37 -2.50 12.59
N HIS A 79 -2.61 -3.65 13.21
CA HIS A 79 -2.02 -4.02 14.48
C HIS A 79 -0.85 -4.97 14.28
N GLU A 80 0.11 -4.92 15.20
CA GLU A 80 1.14 -5.95 15.31
C GLU A 80 0.65 -7.11 16.18
N LYS A 81 0.74 -8.33 15.65
CA LYS A 81 0.56 -9.58 16.39
C LYS A 81 1.77 -9.85 17.27
N HIS A 82 1.54 -10.12 18.56
CA HIS A 82 2.59 -10.61 19.46
C HIS A 82 2.35 -12.08 19.80
N ASN A 83 3.24 -12.97 19.34
CA ASN A 83 3.28 -14.39 19.67
C ASN A 83 4.73 -14.93 19.57
N GLN A 84 4.93 -16.25 19.63
CA GLN A 84 6.28 -16.83 19.54
C GLN A 84 7.00 -16.56 18.20
N GLU A 85 6.26 -16.27 17.13
CA GLU A 85 6.79 -16.07 15.76
C GLU A 85 6.86 -14.59 15.36
N CYS A 86 6.25 -13.70 16.15
CA CYS A 86 6.09 -12.27 15.92
C CYS A 86 6.31 -11.54 17.27
N LEU A 87 7.41 -10.77 17.40
CA LEU A 87 7.83 -9.99 18.58
C LEU A 87 7.12 -10.31 19.94
N ASN A 88 7.82 -11.05 20.79
CA ASN A 88 7.27 -11.76 21.96
C ASN A 88 7.20 -10.94 23.28
N THR A 89 7.12 -9.61 23.26
CA THR A 89 7.40 -8.83 24.49
C THR A 89 6.23 -8.06 25.09
N ARG A 90 5.04 -8.00 24.45
CA ARG A 90 3.90 -7.24 25.02
C ARG A 90 2.56 -7.96 24.82
N LYS A 91 1.70 -7.95 25.85
CA LYS A 91 0.32 -8.48 25.78
C LYS A 91 -0.64 -7.63 24.93
N ASN A 92 -0.25 -6.40 24.63
CA ASN A 92 -1.07 -5.48 23.87
C ASN A 92 -0.72 -5.58 22.39
N PHE A 93 -1.71 -5.50 21.51
CA PHE A 93 -1.57 -5.46 20.05
C PHE A 93 -1.60 -4.01 19.59
N PRO A 94 -0.46 -3.28 19.61
CA PRO A 94 -0.47 -1.85 19.28
C PRO A 94 -0.90 -1.65 17.84
N THR A 95 -1.75 -0.64 17.61
CA THR A 95 -1.98 -0.10 16.27
C THR A 95 -0.69 0.57 15.80
N ILE A 96 -0.17 0.12 14.66
CA ILE A 96 1.05 0.67 14.05
C ILE A 96 0.69 1.90 13.20
N PHE A 97 -0.40 1.79 12.44
CA PHE A 97 -1.01 2.85 11.64
C PHE A 97 -2.40 2.43 11.17
N THR A 98 -3.13 3.38 10.60
CA THR A 98 -4.49 3.26 10.12
C THR A 98 -4.54 3.65 8.65
N PHE A 99 -5.19 2.84 7.83
CA PHE A 99 -5.62 3.24 6.50
C PHE A 99 -7.00 3.86 6.56
N ARG A 100 -7.20 4.92 5.80
CA ARG A 100 -8.52 5.46 5.49
C ARG A 100 -8.78 5.24 4.00
N VAL A 101 -9.77 4.42 3.70
CA VAL A 101 -10.14 4.04 2.33
C VAL A 101 -11.47 4.67 1.98
N ASN A 102 -11.52 5.40 0.87
CA ASN A 102 -12.78 5.84 0.30
C ASN A 102 -13.28 4.79 -0.70
N ARG A 103 -14.38 4.12 -0.37
CA ARG A 103 -14.94 3.03 -1.16
C ARG A 103 -15.52 3.48 -2.51
N GLN A 104 -15.87 4.77 -2.67
CA GLN A 104 -16.42 5.27 -3.93
C GLN A 104 -15.37 5.43 -5.02
N ASN A 105 -14.14 5.81 -4.66
CA ASN A 105 -13.09 6.14 -5.64
C ASN A 105 -11.79 5.34 -5.45
N GLY A 106 -11.70 4.47 -4.44
CA GLY A 106 -10.50 3.69 -4.13
C GLY A 106 -9.31 4.54 -3.68
N SER A 107 -9.54 5.78 -3.25
CA SER A 107 -8.49 6.61 -2.66
C SER A 107 -8.13 6.09 -1.28
N ILE A 108 -6.83 6.10 -0.98
CA ILE A 108 -6.27 5.56 0.26
C ILE A 108 -5.43 6.65 0.89
N GLN A 109 -5.63 6.86 2.18
CA GLN A 109 -4.79 7.68 3.03
C GLN A 109 -4.26 6.85 4.18
N ILE A 110 -3.15 7.28 4.79
CA ILE A 110 -2.50 6.59 5.90
C ILE A 110 -2.01 7.61 6.92
N ASP A 111 -1.96 7.24 8.20
CA ASP A 111 -1.46 8.08 9.29
C ASP A 111 -0.13 7.57 9.89
N LYS A 112 0.64 6.80 9.09
CA LYS A 112 1.90 6.18 9.53
C LYS A 112 2.87 7.26 10.03
N ASN A 113 3.37 7.06 11.26
CA ASN A 113 4.22 7.97 12.03
C ASN A 113 3.57 9.31 12.43
N THR A 114 2.31 9.53 12.08
CA THR A 114 1.56 10.75 12.39
C THR A 114 0.14 10.39 12.82
N PRO A 115 -0.06 9.77 14.00
CA PRO A 115 -1.35 9.24 14.42
C PRO A 115 -2.49 10.26 14.27
N ASN A 116 -3.59 9.84 13.64
CA ASN A 116 -4.76 10.67 13.30
C ASN A 116 -4.53 11.78 12.26
N HIS A 117 -3.33 11.93 11.70
CA HIS A 117 -3.03 12.85 10.61
C HIS A 117 -2.79 12.06 9.32
N PHE A 118 -3.80 12.04 8.45
CA PHE A 118 -3.83 11.21 7.26
C PHE A 118 -3.25 11.94 6.04
N TYR A 119 -2.36 11.26 5.32
CA TYR A 119 -1.82 11.73 4.04
C TYR A 119 -2.11 10.73 2.92
N PRO A 120 -2.26 11.20 1.66
CA PRO A 120 -2.54 10.32 0.53
C PRO A 120 -1.45 9.28 0.29
N LEU A 121 -1.87 8.07 -0.01
CA LEU A 121 -1.01 6.99 -0.46
C LEU A 121 -1.12 6.87 -1.99
N HIS A 122 -0.19 7.51 -2.69
CA HIS A 122 -0.03 7.43 -4.15
C HIS A 122 0.61 6.10 -4.52
#